data_AF-A0A415J4Q2-F1
#
_entry.id   AF-A0A415J4Q2-F1
#
_cell.length_a   1.000
_cell.length_b   1.000
_cell.length_c   1.000
_cell.angle_alpha   90.00
_cell.angle_beta   90.00
_cell.angle_gamma   90.00
#
_symmetry.space_group_name_H-M   'P 1'
#
loop_
_entity.id
_entity.type
_entity.pdbx_description
1 polymer ?
#
loop_
_entity_poly.entity_id
_entity_poly.type
_entity_poly.pdbx_seq_one_letter_code
_entity_poly.pdbx_strand_id
1 'polypeptide(L)'
;MRLNSQYIRTQLMVQNILKRNAADTTLKNVSSDITAVAKKASSQAGRASKESLSKLNYSKDSIVNHAGAFRRAYEAANDRTVTDTGKETKINAQNPYVSESDIRKKILDEKYSKINAMNKTKPDPLGYIKDKYKNPNSPYFRNDLSAAERQAAYDNETEWLFKGKAQSYNMQDAAFRNVTFNGEVETENEKVYQRSQVNKQLQALLDQYHIAIPADAALTFTITPIDYQVKVSGTDDEQLIHQIEQILQSGENSKQLFLHIMKSLSSDSAQYSKEAHQKYQTVREIYEVTGYHLKDLEVVDGRYVTPSGRDLLEVYKEELEKDPVLKKTAHLAIAHYGAELDRLAEAEYDSVPDFILSIDYSNGSLRDTGQKKSYGTGDTAWLRELKRRTGVND
;
A
#
# COMPACT_ATOMS: atom_id res chain seq x y z
N MET A 1 -14.07 -5.15 -14.06
CA MET A 1 -12.84 -4.90 -13.26
C MET A 1 -12.26 -6.14 -12.55
N ARG A 2 -13.00 -7.23 -12.29
CA ARG A 2 -12.52 -8.41 -11.51
C ARG A 2 -11.14 -8.96 -11.96
N LEU A 3 -10.99 -9.28 -13.26
CA LEU A 3 -9.80 -9.86 -13.89
C LEU A 3 -8.45 -9.26 -13.42
N ASN A 4 -8.33 -7.93 -13.40
CA ASN A 4 -7.07 -7.26 -13.06
C ASN A 4 -6.69 -7.45 -11.58
N SER A 5 -7.67 -7.71 -10.70
CA SER A 5 -7.42 -7.98 -9.27
C SER A 5 -6.99 -9.42 -8.98
N GLN A 6 -7.45 -10.38 -9.79
CA GLN A 6 -7.01 -11.78 -9.72
C GLN A 6 -5.57 -11.89 -10.21
N TYR A 7 -5.26 -11.33 -11.39
CA TYR A 7 -3.89 -11.30 -11.90
C TYR A 7 -2.89 -10.67 -10.91
N ILE A 8 -3.25 -9.54 -10.28
CA ILE A 8 -2.40 -8.90 -9.26
C ILE A 8 -2.23 -9.80 -8.02
N ARG A 9 -3.25 -10.55 -7.59
CA ARG A 9 -3.12 -11.53 -6.50
C ARG A 9 -2.23 -12.70 -6.89
N THR A 10 -2.44 -13.33 -8.04
CA THR A 10 -1.58 -14.42 -8.52
C THR A 10 -0.13 -13.95 -8.68
N GLN A 11 0.12 -12.72 -9.15
CA GLN A 11 1.46 -12.13 -9.23
C GLN A 11 2.08 -11.82 -7.86
N LEU A 12 1.31 -11.33 -6.88
CA LEU A 12 1.79 -11.10 -5.51
C LEU A 12 2.07 -12.42 -4.77
N MET A 13 1.20 -13.42 -4.95
CA MET A 13 1.39 -14.79 -4.47
C MET A 13 2.65 -15.41 -5.08
N VAL A 14 2.81 -15.34 -6.40
CA VAL A 14 4.03 -15.80 -7.09
C VAL A 14 5.25 -15.03 -6.62
N GLN A 15 5.18 -13.71 -6.41
CA GLN A 15 6.28 -12.97 -5.77
C GLN A 15 6.56 -13.42 -4.33
N ASN A 16 5.57 -13.85 -3.56
CA ASN A 16 5.78 -14.30 -2.18
C ASN A 16 6.33 -15.73 -2.12
N ILE A 17 5.93 -16.62 -3.03
CA ILE A 17 6.56 -17.92 -3.27
C ILE A 17 8.01 -17.71 -3.74
N LEU A 18 8.22 -16.86 -4.73
CA LEU A 18 9.56 -16.50 -5.21
C LEU A 18 10.40 -15.82 -4.13
N LYS A 19 9.85 -15.02 -3.21
CA LYS A 19 10.59 -14.44 -2.07
C LYS A 19 10.95 -15.46 -1.00
N ARG A 20 10.09 -16.46 -0.75
CA ARG A 20 10.42 -17.61 0.13
C ARG A 20 11.57 -18.43 -0.47
N ASN A 21 11.56 -18.62 -1.79
CA ASN A 21 12.60 -19.38 -2.49
C ASN A 21 13.88 -18.58 -2.74
N ALA A 22 13.79 -17.26 -2.98
CA ALA A 22 14.91 -16.33 -3.18
C ALA A 22 15.56 -15.86 -1.86
N ALA A 23 15.31 -16.57 -0.76
CA ALA A 23 16.33 -16.73 0.27
C ALA A 23 17.59 -17.42 -0.28
N ASP A 24 17.46 -18.12 -1.41
CA ASP A 24 18.55 -18.77 -2.13
C ASP A 24 18.79 -18.17 -3.54
N THR A 25 19.98 -17.59 -3.72
CA THR A 25 20.62 -17.22 -5.01
C THR A 25 19.95 -16.10 -5.88
N THR A 26 20.62 -15.66 -6.97
CA THR A 26 20.43 -14.36 -7.66
C THR A 26 20.44 -14.45 -9.20
N LEU A 27 19.83 -13.49 -9.93
CA LEU A 27 20.46 -12.68 -11.03
C LEU A 27 19.48 -11.72 -11.79
N LYS A 28 19.82 -11.25 -13.01
CA LYS A 28 19.47 -9.93 -13.60
C LYS A 28 18.81 -9.94 -15.00
N ASN A 29 18.09 -8.85 -15.31
CA ASN A 29 17.74 -8.29 -16.65
C ASN A 29 16.82 -9.19 -17.52
N VAL A 30 16.17 -8.77 -18.62
CA VAL A 30 16.23 -7.60 -19.56
C VAL A 30 14.75 -7.24 -19.97
N SER A 31 14.30 -6.32 -20.87
CA SER A 31 14.92 -5.43 -21.88
C SER A 31 14.05 -4.18 -22.23
N SER A 32 14.60 -3.36 -23.15
CA SER A 32 14.02 -2.39 -24.11
C SER A 32 12.50 -2.32 -24.40
N ASP A 33 11.91 -1.14 -24.11
CA ASP A 33 10.88 -0.49 -24.98
C ASP A 33 10.67 1.02 -24.68
N ILE A 34 11.23 1.52 -23.57
CA ILE A 34 10.97 2.87 -23.01
C ILE A 34 11.55 4.03 -23.87
N THR A 35 12.48 3.74 -24.78
CA THR A 35 13.32 4.72 -25.50
C THR A 35 12.53 5.66 -26.44
N ALA A 36 11.39 5.22 -26.98
CA ALA A 36 10.61 6.01 -27.94
C ALA A 36 9.90 7.21 -27.31
N VAL A 37 9.35 7.05 -26.10
CA VAL A 37 8.51 8.06 -25.44
C VAL A 37 9.35 9.24 -24.92
N ALA A 38 10.53 8.95 -24.37
CA ALA A 38 11.42 9.96 -23.78
C ALA A 38 11.85 11.07 -24.76
N LYS A 39 11.88 10.77 -26.08
CA LYS A 39 12.36 11.71 -27.11
C LYS A 39 11.40 12.88 -27.38
N LYS A 40 10.11 12.75 -27.02
CA LYS A 40 9.06 13.75 -27.33
C LYS A 40 8.89 14.84 -26.26
N ALA A 41 9.38 14.61 -25.03
CA ALA A 41 9.32 15.60 -23.94
C ALA A 41 10.42 16.67 -24.02
N SER A 42 11.56 16.35 -24.64
CA SER A 42 12.77 17.21 -24.64
C SER A 42 12.67 18.49 -25.47
N SER A 43 11.64 18.65 -26.31
CA SER A 43 11.53 19.76 -27.28
C SER A 43 10.92 21.05 -26.71
N GLN A 44 10.34 21.02 -25.50
CA GLN A 44 9.67 22.19 -24.91
C GLN A 44 10.50 22.93 -23.82
N ALA A 45 11.65 22.40 -23.40
CA ALA A 45 12.50 23.01 -22.36
C ALA A 45 13.31 24.24 -22.82
N GLY A 46 12.96 24.84 -23.96
CA GLY A 46 13.79 25.80 -24.71
C GLY A 46 13.74 27.26 -24.26
N ARG A 47 13.91 27.56 -22.95
CA ARG A 47 14.22 28.93 -22.43
C ARG A 47 14.61 28.92 -20.94
N ALA A 48 15.82 28.45 -20.62
CA ALA A 48 16.41 28.63 -19.30
C ALA A 48 17.11 29.99 -19.18
N SER A 49 16.75 30.78 -18.18
CA SER A 49 17.44 32.04 -17.83
C SER A 49 18.76 31.77 -17.09
N LYS A 50 19.66 32.75 -17.04
CA LYS A 50 20.95 32.66 -16.33
C LYS A 50 20.77 32.77 -14.80
N GLU A 51 20.21 31.74 -14.18
CA GLU A 51 20.29 31.60 -12.72
C GLU A 51 21.68 31.10 -12.29
N SER A 52 22.14 31.51 -11.11
CA SER A 52 23.44 31.09 -10.56
C SER A 52 23.36 29.70 -9.95
N LEU A 53 24.46 28.95 -9.99
CA LEU A 53 24.53 27.59 -9.42
C LEU A 53 24.18 27.55 -7.92
N SER A 54 24.37 28.68 -7.23
CA SER A 54 23.99 28.98 -5.83
C SER A 54 22.50 29.28 -5.58
N LYS A 55 21.67 29.30 -6.63
CA LYS A 55 20.20 29.36 -6.56
C LYS A 55 19.56 28.03 -6.99
N LEU A 56 20.14 27.35 -7.98
CA LEU A 56 19.70 26.04 -8.44
C LEU A 56 20.10 24.89 -7.51
N ASN A 57 21.16 25.07 -6.71
CA ASN A 57 21.16 24.49 -5.36
C ASN A 57 20.49 25.50 -4.44
N TYR A 58 19.39 25.07 -3.81
CA TYR A 58 18.67 25.80 -2.78
C TYR A 58 19.65 26.51 -1.82
N SER A 59 19.57 27.84 -1.74
CA SER A 59 20.47 28.63 -0.90
C SER A 59 20.23 28.33 0.58
N LYS A 60 21.23 28.63 1.42
CA LYS A 60 21.16 28.50 2.88
C LYS A 60 19.87 29.11 3.46
N ASP A 61 19.40 30.22 2.89
CA ASP A 61 18.21 30.95 3.33
C ASP A 61 16.90 30.26 2.89
N SER A 62 16.86 29.70 1.68
CA SER A 62 15.72 28.85 1.26
C SER A 62 15.63 27.53 2.06
N ILE A 63 16.75 27.09 2.64
CA ILE A 63 16.85 25.90 3.49
C ILE A 63 16.30 26.14 4.92
N VAL A 64 16.18 27.40 5.39
CA VAL A 64 15.86 27.75 6.79
C VAL A 64 14.55 27.15 7.33
N ASN A 65 13.61 26.76 6.47
CA ASN A 65 12.34 26.14 6.88
C ASN A 65 12.00 24.83 6.13
N HIS A 66 13.00 24.06 5.70
CA HIS A 66 12.78 22.82 4.92
C HIS A 66 11.90 21.77 5.61
N ALA A 67 12.10 21.48 6.91
CA ALA A 67 11.25 20.51 7.63
C ALA A 67 9.77 20.94 7.64
N GLY A 68 9.48 22.22 7.93
CA GLY A 68 8.13 22.76 7.91
C GLY A 68 7.52 22.85 6.51
N ALA A 69 8.32 23.12 5.47
CA ALA A 69 7.86 23.12 4.08
C ALA A 69 7.53 21.71 3.59
N PHE A 70 8.39 20.73 3.92
CA PHE A 70 8.17 19.31 3.66
C PHE A 70 6.89 18.81 4.34
N ARG A 71 6.75 19.08 5.65
CA ARG A 71 5.57 18.73 6.45
C ARG A 71 4.28 19.31 5.82
N ARG A 72 4.25 20.61 5.51
CA ARG A 72 3.08 21.23 4.84
C ARG A 72 2.77 20.63 3.46
N ALA A 73 3.78 20.24 2.68
CA ALA A 73 3.57 19.60 1.38
C ALA A 73 3.00 18.18 1.51
N TYR A 74 3.42 17.43 2.53
CA TYR A 74 2.86 16.12 2.89
C TYR A 74 1.43 16.24 3.45
N GLU A 75 1.19 17.18 4.36
CA GLU A 75 -0.14 17.49 4.91
C GLU A 75 -1.10 17.87 3.78
N ALA A 76 -0.76 18.83 2.92
CA ALA A 76 -1.60 19.26 1.81
C ALA A 76 -1.82 18.20 0.71
N ALA A 77 -0.93 17.21 0.57
CA ALA A 77 -1.12 16.09 -0.37
C ALA A 77 -2.07 15.00 0.15
N ASN A 78 -2.32 14.99 1.47
CA ASN A 78 -3.16 14.05 2.19
C ASN A 78 -4.39 14.70 2.85
N ASP A 79 -4.50 16.04 2.85
CA ASP A 79 -5.74 16.73 3.20
C ASP A 79 -6.80 16.44 2.14
N ARG A 80 -7.71 15.53 2.49
CA ARG A 80 -8.76 15.04 1.61
C ARG A 80 -10.06 14.94 2.37
N THR A 81 -11.05 15.64 1.82
CA THR A 81 -12.47 15.41 2.09
C THR A 81 -12.90 14.10 1.44
N VAL A 82 -13.79 13.37 2.10
CA VAL A 82 -14.54 12.30 1.44
C VAL A 82 -15.62 12.99 0.61
N THR A 83 -15.56 12.87 -0.71
CA THR A 83 -16.62 13.36 -1.60
C THR A 83 -17.64 12.25 -1.79
N ASP A 84 -18.93 12.56 -1.67
CA ASP A 84 -19.93 11.63 -2.19
C ASP A 84 -19.75 11.53 -3.72
N THR A 85 -19.82 10.29 -4.20
CA THR A 85 -19.69 9.96 -5.63
C THR A 85 -20.99 9.41 -6.21
N GLY A 86 -22.10 9.47 -5.45
CA GLY A 86 -23.40 8.91 -5.82
C GLY A 86 -23.43 7.38 -5.86
N LYS A 87 -22.35 6.73 -5.44
CA LYS A 87 -22.22 5.26 -5.40
C LYS A 87 -22.81 4.69 -4.12
N GLU A 88 -23.28 3.46 -4.22
CA GLU A 88 -23.74 2.64 -3.09
C GLU A 88 -22.57 2.26 -2.16
N THR A 89 -21.43 1.84 -2.73
CA THR A 89 -20.20 1.62 -1.97
C THR A 89 -19.52 2.96 -1.65
N LYS A 90 -19.48 3.32 -0.36
CA LYS A 90 -18.82 4.51 0.18
C LYS A 90 -17.46 4.18 0.80
N ILE A 91 -17.36 3.06 1.52
CA ILE A 91 -16.15 2.62 2.22
C ILE A 91 -15.13 2.11 1.20
N ASN A 92 -13.86 2.46 1.38
CA ASN A 92 -12.76 2.00 0.55
C ASN A 92 -11.55 1.58 1.39
N ALA A 93 -11.12 0.32 1.22
CA ALA A 93 -9.98 -0.25 1.94
C ALA A 93 -8.61 0.30 1.53
N GLN A 94 -8.51 1.08 0.45
CA GLN A 94 -7.29 1.78 0.05
C GLN A 94 -7.61 3.19 -0.46
N ASN A 95 -7.53 4.16 0.43
CA ASN A 95 -7.64 5.57 0.07
C ASN A 95 -6.29 6.05 -0.49
N PRO A 96 -6.26 6.89 -1.53
CA PRO A 96 -4.99 7.31 -2.11
C PRO A 96 -4.24 8.20 -1.10
N TYR A 97 -3.02 7.77 -0.78
CA TYR A 97 -2.10 8.37 0.18
C TYR A 97 -0.84 8.81 -0.55
N VAL A 98 -0.18 9.85 -0.07
CA VAL A 98 1.13 10.30 -0.56
C VAL A 98 2.12 10.22 0.58
N SER A 99 3.00 9.23 0.52
CA SER A 99 3.97 8.96 1.59
C SER A 99 5.02 10.07 1.73
N GLU A 100 5.74 10.12 2.87
CA GLU A 100 6.89 11.00 3.03
C GLU A 100 7.94 10.72 1.94
N SER A 101 8.21 9.44 1.70
CA SER A 101 9.05 8.91 0.63
C SER A 101 8.65 9.45 -0.75
N ASP A 102 7.37 9.60 -1.05
CA ASP A 102 6.89 10.13 -2.34
C ASP A 102 7.04 11.64 -2.46
N ILE A 103 6.87 12.39 -1.37
CA ILE A 103 7.21 13.82 -1.33
C ILE A 103 8.73 14.01 -1.50
N ARG A 104 9.56 13.18 -0.82
CA ARG A 104 11.02 13.21 -0.96
C ARG A 104 11.46 12.90 -2.40
N LYS A 105 10.91 11.86 -3.04
CA LYS A 105 11.15 11.56 -4.47
C LYS A 105 10.84 12.76 -5.37
N LYS A 106 9.65 13.37 -5.23
CA LYS A 106 9.24 14.54 -6.04
C LYS A 106 10.16 15.75 -5.87
N ILE A 107 10.62 16.04 -4.65
CA ILE A 107 11.58 17.12 -4.38
C ILE A 107 12.90 16.86 -5.11
N LEU A 108 13.38 15.61 -5.11
CA LEU A 108 14.60 15.26 -5.84
C LEU A 108 14.39 15.20 -7.36
N ASP A 109 13.20 14.82 -7.85
CA ASP A 109 12.85 14.90 -9.28
C ASP A 109 12.90 16.34 -9.80
N GLU A 110 12.32 17.30 -9.07
CA GLU A 110 12.37 18.72 -9.43
C GLU A 110 13.81 19.27 -9.35
N LYS A 111 14.55 18.93 -8.29
CA LYS A 111 15.95 19.33 -8.12
C LYS A 111 16.83 18.82 -9.26
N TYR A 112 16.78 17.51 -9.54
CA TYR A 112 17.73 16.87 -10.45
C TYR A 112 17.34 16.95 -11.93
N SER A 113 16.07 17.14 -12.28
CA SER A 113 15.70 17.53 -13.65
C SER A 113 16.34 18.87 -14.04
N LYS A 114 16.23 19.90 -13.17
CA LYS A 114 16.86 21.22 -13.38
C LYS A 114 18.39 21.13 -13.44
N ILE A 115 19.01 20.39 -12.52
CA ILE A 115 20.48 20.25 -12.50
C ILE A 115 20.99 19.44 -13.71
N ASN A 116 20.29 18.38 -14.14
CA ASN A 116 20.65 17.62 -15.34
C ASN A 116 20.59 18.47 -16.61
N ALA A 117 19.56 19.34 -16.74
CA ALA A 117 19.47 20.28 -17.85
C ALA A 117 20.70 21.21 -17.91
N MET A 118 21.20 21.70 -16.76
CA MET A 118 22.45 22.46 -16.70
C MET A 118 23.69 21.62 -17.03
N ASN A 119 23.82 20.41 -16.47
CA ASN A 119 24.99 19.55 -16.70
C ASN A 119 25.17 19.25 -18.19
N LYS A 120 24.06 19.03 -18.92
CA LYS A 120 24.03 18.79 -20.37
C LYS A 120 24.45 19.99 -21.23
N THR A 121 24.65 21.17 -20.65
CA THR A 121 25.26 22.34 -21.33
C THR A 121 26.79 22.38 -21.25
N LYS A 122 27.42 21.46 -20.51
CA LYS A 122 28.88 21.42 -20.30
C LYS A 122 29.57 20.57 -21.38
N PRO A 123 30.81 20.92 -21.81
CA PRO A 123 31.56 20.11 -22.77
C PRO A 123 31.83 18.67 -22.29
N ASP A 124 32.11 18.49 -20.99
CA ASP A 124 32.06 17.19 -20.32
C ASP A 124 31.09 17.26 -19.13
N PRO A 125 29.84 16.77 -19.30
CA PRO A 125 28.86 16.71 -18.21
C PRO A 125 29.29 15.80 -17.06
N LEU A 126 30.01 14.70 -17.32
CA LEU A 126 30.39 13.72 -16.29
C LEU A 126 31.61 14.21 -15.49
N GLY A 127 32.61 14.76 -16.18
CA GLY A 127 33.73 15.48 -15.57
C GLY A 127 33.24 16.62 -14.68
N TYR A 128 32.28 17.43 -15.15
CA TYR A 128 31.69 18.50 -14.33
C TYR A 128 30.97 17.99 -13.06
N ILE A 129 30.32 16.81 -13.10
CA ILE A 129 29.73 16.19 -11.91
C ILE A 129 30.81 15.66 -10.96
N LYS A 130 31.87 15.01 -11.49
CA LYS A 130 33.03 14.59 -10.70
C LYS A 130 33.71 15.79 -10.04
N ASP A 131 33.84 16.90 -10.74
CA ASP A 131 34.47 18.12 -10.23
C ASP A 131 33.72 18.71 -9.04
N LYS A 132 32.38 18.76 -9.11
CA LYS A 132 31.55 19.24 -7.99
C LYS A 132 31.66 18.38 -6.72
N TYR A 133 31.88 17.07 -6.82
CA TYR A 133 31.67 16.14 -5.69
C TYR A 133 32.83 15.22 -5.33
N LYS A 134 33.85 15.10 -6.19
CA LYS A 134 34.97 14.15 -6.05
C LYS A 134 36.36 14.79 -6.20
N ASN A 135 36.48 16.02 -6.68
CA ASN A 135 37.76 16.72 -6.87
C ASN A 135 37.89 17.95 -5.94
N PRO A 136 38.52 17.84 -4.76
CA PRO A 136 38.68 18.96 -3.82
C PRO A 136 39.38 20.20 -4.40
N ASN A 137 40.16 20.03 -5.49
CA ASN A 137 40.91 21.10 -6.13
C ASN A 137 40.10 21.82 -7.23
N SER A 138 38.87 21.39 -7.53
CA SER A 138 38.03 22.05 -8.52
C SER A 138 37.41 23.35 -7.98
N PRO A 139 37.37 24.44 -8.76
CA PRO A 139 36.62 25.65 -8.38
C PRO A 139 35.09 25.41 -8.28
N TYR A 140 34.59 24.24 -8.71
CA TYR A 140 33.19 23.85 -8.56
C TYR A 140 32.93 22.96 -7.33
N PHE A 141 33.95 22.60 -6.55
CA PHE A 141 33.84 21.60 -5.49
C PHE A 141 32.95 22.05 -4.31
N ARG A 142 32.02 21.18 -3.94
CA ARG A 142 30.97 21.43 -2.94
C ARG A 142 31.47 21.22 -1.51
N ASN A 143 32.27 22.17 -1.05
CA ASN A 143 32.76 22.27 0.33
C ASN A 143 31.64 22.54 1.37
N ASP A 144 30.49 23.07 0.95
CA ASP A 144 29.29 23.34 1.76
C ASP A 144 28.47 22.08 2.12
N LEU A 145 28.88 20.93 1.57
CA LEU A 145 28.27 19.61 1.79
C LEU A 145 29.19 18.74 2.65
N SER A 146 28.59 17.84 3.43
CA SER A 146 29.31 16.72 4.04
C SER A 146 29.77 15.69 2.99
N ALA A 147 30.61 14.75 3.37
CA ALA A 147 31.04 13.67 2.47
C ALA A 147 29.86 12.79 2.00
N ALA A 148 28.90 12.51 2.90
CA ALA A 148 27.69 11.77 2.57
C ALA A 148 26.78 12.54 1.58
N GLU A 149 26.56 13.83 1.81
CA GLU A 149 25.75 14.66 0.90
C GLU A 149 26.42 14.87 -0.47
N ARG A 150 27.76 14.93 -0.54
CA ARG A 150 28.50 14.89 -1.81
C ARG A 150 28.35 13.54 -2.52
N GLN A 151 28.32 12.43 -1.79
CA GLN A 151 28.05 11.11 -2.38
C GLN A 151 26.62 11.06 -2.92
N ALA A 152 25.63 11.44 -2.13
CA ALA A 152 24.22 11.45 -2.54
C ALA A 152 23.98 12.33 -3.77
N ALA A 153 24.54 13.54 -3.79
CA ALA A 153 24.43 14.42 -4.95
C ALA A 153 25.16 13.87 -6.19
N TYR A 154 26.31 13.22 -6.03
CA TYR A 154 27.00 12.54 -7.12
C TYR A 154 26.18 11.37 -7.70
N ASP A 155 25.63 10.52 -6.84
CA ASP A 155 24.82 9.35 -7.25
C ASP A 155 23.57 9.82 -8.00
N ASN A 156 22.82 10.74 -7.39
CA ASN A 156 21.57 11.26 -7.93
C ASN A 156 21.81 12.02 -9.25
N GLU A 157 22.84 12.87 -9.35
CA GLU A 157 23.16 13.57 -10.60
C GLU A 157 23.66 12.65 -11.72
N THR A 158 24.50 11.66 -11.41
CA THR A 158 24.99 10.73 -12.44
C THR A 158 23.88 9.81 -12.93
N GLU A 159 22.97 9.35 -12.06
CA GLU A 159 21.80 8.59 -12.48
C GLU A 159 20.90 9.42 -13.42
N TRP A 160 20.64 10.68 -13.09
CA TRP A 160 19.89 11.59 -13.97
C TRP A 160 20.61 11.89 -15.29
N LEU A 161 21.93 12.02 -15.30
CA LEU A 161 22.71 12.21 -16.53
C LEU A 161 22.56 11.02 -17.48
N PHE A 162 22.75 9.80 -16.99
CA PHE A 162 22.74 8.58 -17.81
C PHE A 162 21.34 8.08 -18.17
N LYS A 163 20.37 8.11 -17.23
CA LYS A 163 19.02 7.54 -17.43
C LYS A 163 17.96 8.57 -17.81
N GLY A 164 18.25 9.87 -17.67
CA GLY A 164 17.29 10.95 -17.90
C GLY A 164 16.24 11.16 -16.80
N LYS A 165 16.16 10.22 -15.84
CA LYS A 165 15.36 10.24 -14.60
C LYS A 165 16.01 9.31 -13.57
N ALA A 166 15.75 9.49 -12.28
CA ALA A 166 16.11 8.49 -11.29
C ALA A 166 15.19 7.26 -11.34
N GLN A 167 15.69 6.13 -10.83
CA GLN A 167 14.92 4.94 -10.45
C GLN A 167 15.04 4.67 -8.94
N SER A 168 16.16 5.10 -8.36
CA SER A 168 16.43 5.15 -6.92
C SER A 168 16.99 6.53 -6.57
N TYR A 169 16.80 6.98 -5.34
CA TYR A 169 17.47 8.16 -4.82
C TYR A 169 18.32 7.80 -3.62
N ASN A 170 19.56 8.28 -3.59
CA ASN A 170 20.33 8.37 -2.36
C ASN A 170 19.69 9.48 -1.50
N MET A 171 19.06 9.07 -0.39
CA MET A 171 18.27 9.95 0.49
C MET A 171 19.12 10.72 1.51
N GLN A 172 20.45 10.53 1.53
CA GLN A 172 21.38 11.38 2.29
C GLN A 172 21.65 12.73 1.56
N ASP A 173 20.68 13.21 0.78
CA ASP A 173 20.74 14.46 0.05
C ASP A 173 20.57 15.66 1.01
N ALA A 174 21.34 16.72 0.79
CA ALA A 174 21.27 17.95 1.59
C ALA A 174 19.89 18.64 1.59
N ALA A 175 19.02 18.34 0.62
CA ALA A 175 17.61 18.75 0.62
C ALA A 175 16.81 18.19 1.83
N PHE A 176 17.31 17.13 2.48
CA PHE A 176 16.72 16.53 3.68
C PHE A 176 17.62 16.67 4.92
N ARG A 177 18.60 17.57 4.88
CA ARG A 177 19.40 17.94 6.06
C ARG A 177 18.47 18.37 7.19
N ASN A 178 18.67 17.79 8.38
CA ASN A 178 17.84 17.95 9.58
C ASN A 178 16.40 17.38 9.48
N VAL A 179 16.07 16.55 8.48
CA VAL A 179 14.76 15.90 8.33
C VAL A 179 14.89 14.38 8.49
N THR A 180 14.79 13.91 9.74
CA THR A 180 14.75 12.47 10.07
C THR A 180 13.69 11.74 9.24
N PHE A 181 13.92 10.46 8.98
CA PHE A 181 13.00 9.57 8.29
C PHE A 181 13.01 8.20 8.96
N ASN A 182 11.86 7.55 9.08
CA ASN A 182 11.76 6.21 9.61
C ASN A 182 10.62 5.43 8.92
N GLY A 183 10.94 4.23 8.41
CA GLY A 183 9.98 3.41 7.66
C GLY A 183 8.87 2.78 8.52
N GLU A 184 9.09 2.53 9.82
CA GLU A 184 8.02 2.14 10.74
C GLU A 184 7.04 3.32 10.87
N VAL A 185 7.54 4.52 11.18
CA VAL A 185 6.71 5.73 11.30
C VAL A 185 5.92 6.03 10.01
N GLU A 186 6.54 5.90 8.83
CA GLU A 186 5.85 6.09 7.54
C GLU A 186 4.70 5.09 7.32
N THR A 187 4.94 3.81 7.67
CA THR A 187 3.93 2.74 7.55
C THR A 187 2.77 2.95 8.52
N GLU A 188 3.07 3.36 9.75
CA GLU A 188 2.06 3.59 10.79
C GLU A 188 1.28 4.90 10.55
N ASN A 189 1.93 5.94 10.02
CA ASN A 189 1.26 7.15 9.50
C ASN A 189 0.24 6.80 8.40
N GLU A 190 0.57 5.86 7.49
CA GLU A 190 -0.40 5.42 6.48
C GLU A 190 -1.61 4.76 7.15
N LYS A 191 -1.41 3.82 8.07
CA LYS A 191 -2.53 3.13 8.74
C LYS A 191 -3.45 4.10 9.48
N VAL A 192 -2.91 5.12 10.17
CA VAL A 192 -3.71 6.20 10.79
C VAL A 192 -4.49 6.99 9.74
N TYR A 193 -3.87 7.35 8.61
CA TYR A 193 -4.56 8.03 7.52
C TYR A 193 -5.69 7.19 6.91
N GLN A 194 -5.45 5.90 6.65
CA GLN A 194 -6.47 4.98 6.12
C GLN A 194 -7.65 4.86 7.09
N ARG A 195 -7.40 4.68 8.40
CA ARG A 195 -8.44 4.65 9.45
C ARG A 195 -9.25 5.95 9.49
N SER A 196 -8.59 7.11 9.39
CA SER A 196 -9.27 8.41 9.35
C SER A 196 -10.20 8.55 8.12
N GLN A 197 -9.75 8.11 6.95
CA GLN A 197 -10.58 8.17 5.73
C GLN A 197 -11.75 7.16 5.76
N VAL A 198 -11.55 5.96 6.31
CA VAL A 198 -12.63 4.98 6.49
C VAL A 198 -13.64 5.44 7.56
N ASN A 199 -13.20 6.08 8.65
CA ASN A 199 -14.11 6.71 9.62
C ASN A 199 -14.99 7.79 8.95
N LYS A 200 -14.40 8.67 8.14
CA LYS A 200 -15.16 9.68 7.37
C LYS A 200 -16.16 9.04 6.38
N GLN A 201 -15.80 7.93 5.74
CA GLN A 201 -16.68 7.19 4.82
C GLN A 201 -17.84 6.49 5.54
N LEU A 202 -17.57 5.91 6.72
CA LEU A 202 -18.59 5.34 7.58
C LEU A 202 -19.57 6.42 8.08
N GLN A 203 -19.07 7.58 8.53
CA GLN A 203 -19.91 8.69 8.94
C GLN A 203 -20.78 9.19 7.78
N ALA A 204 -20.20 9.43 6.59
CA ALA A 204 -20.98 9.84 5.42
C ALA A 204 -22.04 8.81 4.97
N LEU A 205 -21.81 7.52 5.23
CA LEU A 205 -22.80 6.46 5.01
C LEU A 205 -23.93 6.50 6.06
N LEU A 206 -23.59 6.65 7.34
CA LEU A 206 -24.56 6.83 8.44
C LEU A 206 -25.43 8.08 8.22
N ASP A 207 -24.81 9.21 7.89
CA ASP A 207 -25.47 10.50 7.61
C ASP A 207 -26.48 10.38 6.45
N GLN A 208 -26.12 9.67 5.37
CA GLN A 208 -26.98 9.48 4.19
C GLN A 208 -28.27 8.73 4.53
N TYR A 209 -28.20 7.75 5.43
CA TYR A 209 -29.36 6.98 5.88
C TYR A 209 -29.97 7.51 7.19
N HIS A 210 -29.49 8.65 7.68
CA HIS A 210 -29.92 9.32 8.91
C HIS A 210 -29.83 8.45 10.18
N ILE A 211 -28.84 7.55 10.22
CA ILE A 211 -28.60 6.63 11.35
C ILE A 211 -27.72 7.34 12.39
N ALA A 212 -28.30 7.71 13.52
CA ALA A 212 -27.58 8.27 14.65
C ALA A 212 -27.18 7.16 15.65
N ILE A 213 -25.87 6.92 15.80
CA ILE A 213 -25.34 6.03 16.84
C ILE A 213 -25.18 6.84 18.15
N PRO A 214 -25.69 6.38 19.31
CA PRO A 214 -25.51 7.07 20.59
C PRO A 214 -24.04 7.31 20.94
N ALA A 215 -23.74 8.44 21.60
CA ALA A 215 -22.37 8.87 21.86
C ALA A 215 -21.60 7.92 22.81
N ASP A 216 -22.34 7.29 23.72
CA ASP A 216 -21.91 6.31 24.71
C ASP A 216 -21.97 4.86 24.21
N ALA A 217 -22.52 4.60 23.01
CA ALA A 217 -22.55 3.26 22.45
C ALA A 217 -21.13 2.74 22.13
N ALA A 218 -20.86 1.52 22.59
CA ALA A 218 -19.66 0.76 22.27
C ALA A 218 -20.09 -0.48 21.46
N LEU A 219 -20.11 -0.33 20.13
CA LEU A 219 -20.53 -1.39 19.22
C LEU A 219 -19.32 -2.21 18.75
N THR A 220 -19.52 -3.49 18.44
CA THR A 220 -18.54 -4.32 17.72
C THR A 220 -19.17 -4.83 16.42
N PHE A 221 -18.50 -4.53 15.30
CA PHE A 221 -18.86 -5.01 13.96
C PHE A 221 -18.01 -6.23 13.65
N THR A 222 -18.62 -7.42 13.63
CA THR A 222 -18.00 -8.68 13.26
C THR A 222 -18.36 -9.04 11.82
N ILE A 223 -17.37 -9.40 11.00
CA ILE A 223 -17.54 -9.64 9.57
C ILE A 223 -17.00 -11.01 9.20
N THR A 224 -17.83 -11.82 8.56
CA THR A 224 -17.47 -13.17 8.08
C THR A 224 -16.54 -13.10 6.87
N PRO A 225 -15.65 -14.09 6.67
CA PRO A 225 -14.90 -14.22 5.43
C PRO A 225 -15.82 -14.67 4.27
N ILE A 226 -15.33 -14.48 3.04
CA ILE A 226 -15.94 -14.92 1.77
C ILE A 226 -17.20 -14.16 1.35
N ASP A 227 -18.27 -14.18 2.15
CA ASP A 227 -19.54 -13.51 1.85
C ASP A 227 -19.61 -12.08 2.41
N TYR A 228 -18.84 -11.77 3.45
CA TYR A 228 -18.78 -10.47 4.12
C TYR A 228 -20.12 -10.04 4.74
N GLN A 229 -20.89 -11.00 5.28
CA GLN A 229 -21.99 -10.69 6.17
C GLN A 229 -21.48 -9.91 7.39
N VAL A 230 -22.29 -8.98 7.88
CA VAL A 230 -21.96 -8.15 9.05
C VAL A 230 -22.91 -8.49 10.18
N LYS A 231 -22.34 -8.74 11.35
CA LYS A 231 -23.08 -8.78 12.62
C LYS A 231 -22.66 -7.61 13.51
N VAL A 232 -23.63 -6.86 14.02
CA VAL A 232 -23.45 -5.80 15.00
C VAL A 232 -23.80 -6.33 16.40
N SER A 233 -23.09 -5.84 17.40
CA SER A 233 -23.27 -6.21 18.81
C SER A 233 -22.82 -5.05 19.71
N GLY A 234 -23.14 -5.09 21.01
CA GLY A 234 -22.82 -4.01 21.96
C GLY A 234 -23.97 -3.05 22.26
N THR A 235 -25.18 -3.36 21.77
CA THR A 235 -26.44 -2.71 22.13
C THR A 235 -27.57 -3.76 22.10
N ASP A 236 -28.66 -3.51 22.81
CA ASP A 236 -29.92 -4.27 22.73
C ASP A 236 -30.93 -3.63 21.76
N ASP A 237 -30.55 -2.51 21.10
CA ASP A 237 -31.37 -1.84 20.07
C ASP A 237 -31.34 -2.63 18.75
N GLU A 238 -32.29 -3.55 18.61
CA GLU A 238 -32.49 -4.36 17.40
C GLU A 238 -32.68 -3.52 16.13
N GLN A 239 -33.31 -2.33 16.24
CA GLN A 239 -33.52 -1.46 15.08
C GLN A 239 -32.20 -0.84 14.61
N LEU A 240 -31.38 -0.33 15.55
CA LEU A 240 -30.06 0.23 15.24
C LEU A 240 -29.11 -0.84 14.70
N ILE A 241 -29.12 -2.05 15.27
CA ILE A 241 -28.40 -3.22 14.75
C ILE A 241 -28.78 -3.46 13.29
N HIS A 242 -30.07 -3.68 13.02
CA HIS A 242 -30.54 -4.09 11.71
C HIS A 242 -30.35 -2.99 10.65
N GLN A 243 -30.41 -1.71 11.04
CA GLN A 243 -30.07 -0.58 10.18
C GLN A 243 -28.57 -0.54 9.82
N ILE A 244 -27.68 -0.67 10.79
CA ILE A 244 -26.22 -0.65 10.56
C ILE A 244 -25.78 -1.87 9.73
N GLU A 245 -26.31 -3.06 10.04
CA GLU A 245 -26.04 -4.28 9.27
C GLU A 245 -26.50 -4.12 7.81
N GLN A 246 -27.67 -3.52 7.57
CA GLN A 246 -28.18 -3.28 6.22
C GLN A 246 -27.31 -2.27 5.44
N ILE A 247 -26.93 -1.13 6.03
CA ILE A 247 -26.12 -0.13 5.30
C ILE A 247 -24.69 -0.63 5.05
N LEU A 248 -24.09 -1.39 5.97
CA LEU A 248 -22.78 -1.98 5.76
C LEU A 248 -22.81 -3.12 4.74
N GLN A 249 -23.92 -3.82 4.56
CA GLN A 249 -24.06 -4.85 3.52
C GLN A 249 -24.53 -4.28 2.16
N SER A 250 -24.81 -2.97 2.06
CA SER A 250 -25.05 -2.32 0.77
C SER A 250 -23.78 -2.24 -0.08
N GLY A 251 -23.91 -2.48 -1.39
CA GLY A 251 -22.79 -2.50 -2.34
C GLY A 251 -21.70 -3.52 -1.95
N GLU A 252 -20.47 -3.04 -1.76
CA GLU A 252 -19.37 -3.83 -1.17
C GLU A 252 -18.81 -3.18 0.11
N ASN A 253 -19.62 -2.42 0.87
CA ASN A 253 -19.15 -1.66 2.04
C ASN A 253 -18.52 -2.57 3.13
N SER A 254 -19.15 -3.69 3.49
CA SER A 254 -18.68 -4.67 4.48
C SER A 254 -17.35 -5.30 4.10
N LYS A 255 -17.24 -5.70 2.83
CA LYS A 255 -16.02 -6.23 2.21
C LYS A 255 -14.88 -5.23 2.21
N GLN A 256 -15.16 -3.95 1.95
CA GLN A 256 -14.15 -2.89 2.06
C GLN A 256 -13.75 -2.64 3.52
N LEU A 257 -14.66 -2.74 4.47
CA LEU A 257 -14.34 -2.68 5.90
C LEU A 257 -13.49 -3.90 6.35
N PHE A 258 -13.84 -5.12 5.96
CA PHE A 258 -13.05 -6.35 6.20
C PHE A 258 -11.63 -6.22 5.65
N LEU A 259 -11.50 -5.81 4.39
CA LEU A 259 -10.20 -5.62 3.74
C LEU A 259 -9.39 -4.47 4.35
N HIS A 260 -10.04 -3.52 5.04
CA HIS A 260 -9.37 -2.48 5.80
C HIS A 260 -8.87 -3.00 7.16
N ILE A 261 -9.71 -3.75 7.91
CA ILE A 261 -9.30 -4.41 9.17
C ILE A 261 -8.10 -5.34 8.90
N MET A 262 -8.19 -6.19 7.88
CA MET A 262 -7.11 -7.11 7.49
C MET A 262 -5.76 -6.41 7.21
N LYS A 263 -5.77 -5.14 6.79
CA LYS A 263 -4.56 -4.33 6.59
C LYS A 263 -4.10 -3.62 7.86
N SER A 264 -5.01 -3.22 8.75
CA SER A 264 -4.65 -2.54 9.99
C SER A 264 -4.12 -3.53 11.04
N LEU A 265 -4.38 -4.83 10.90
CA LEU A 265 -3.79 -5.91 11.71
C LEU A 265 -2.28 -5.71 11.97
N SER A 266 -1.86 -5.98 13.20
CA SER A 266 -0.47 -6.08 13.62
C SER A 266 -0.09 -7.52 13.97
N SER A 267 1.21 -7.82 14.04
CA SER A 267 1.71 -9.19 14.27
C SER A 267 1.47 -9.74 15.68
N ASP A 268 0.93 -8.93 16.58
CA ASP A 268 0.45 -9.29 17.92
C ASP A 268 -1.08 -9.40 18.02
N SER A 269 -1.81 -9.32 16.90
CA SER A 269 -3.27 -9.37 16.89
C SER A 269 -3.81 -10.78 17.12
N ALA A 270 -4.62 -10.94 18.16
CA ALA A 270 -5.32 -12.19 18.49
C ALA A 270 -6.34 -12.62 17.42
N GLN A 271 -6.69 -11.73 16.49
CA GLN A 271 -7.55 -12.05 15.34
C GLN A 271 -6.82 -12.84 14.23
N TYR A 272 -5.48 -12.89 14.25
CA TYR A 272 -4.70 -13.55 13.21
C TYR A 272 -4.33 -14.99 13.57
N SER A 273 -5.07 -15.97 13.02
CA SER A 273 -4.54 -17.32 12.79
C SER A 273 -4.02 -17.41 11.35
N LYS A 274 -2.85 -18.03 11.21
CA LYS A 274 -2.23 -18.34 9.92
C LYS A 274 -3.07 -19.36 9.13
N GLU A 275 -3.62 -20.34 9.83
CA GLU A 275 -4.42 -21.46 9.33
C GLU A 275 -5.77 -20.96 8.82
N ALA A 276 -6.43 -20.10 9.59
CA ALA A 276 -7.64 -19.39 9.17
C ALA A 276 -7.37 -18.49 7.96
N HIS A 277 -6.25 -17.76 7.96
CA HIS A 277 -5.88 -16.91 6.82
C HIS A 277 -5.60 -17.74 5.55
N GLN A 278 -4.96 -18.91 5.67
CA GLN A 278 -4.77 -19.86 4.55
C GLN A 278 -6.12 -20.41 4.04
N LYS A 279 -7.07 -20.74 4.93
CA LYS A 279 -8.45 -21.13 4.57
C LYS A 279 -9.12 -20.00 3.78
N TYR A 280 -9.10 -18.77 4.30
CA TYR A 280 -9.66 -17.60 3.62
C TYR A 280 -9.06 -17.36 2.23
N GLN A 281 -7.74 -17.42 2.09
CA GLN A 281 -7.08 -17.24 0.79
C GLN A 281 -7.50 -18.32 -0.20
N THR A 282 -7.52 -19.59 0.21
CA THR A 282 -7.85 -20.74 -0.65
C THR A 282 -9.31 -20.71 -1.07
N VAL A 283 -10.24 -20.67 -0.10
CA VAL A 283 -11.70 -20.66 -0.37
C VAL A 283 -12.08 -19.46 -1.24
N ARG A 284 -11.45 -18.29 -1.02
CA ARG A 284 -11.71 -17.10 -1.82
C ARG A 284 -11.19 -17.18 -3.24
N GLU A 285 -9.99 -17.72 -3.47
CA GLU A 285 -9.47 -17.87 -4.84
C GLU A 285 -10.31 -18.89 -5.62
N ILE A 286 -10.62 -20.03 -5.01
CA ILE A 286 -11.47 -21.06 -5.61
C ILE A 286 -12.86 -20.50 -5.94
N TYR A 287 -13.48 -19.73 -5.05
CA TYR A 287 -14.75 -19.05 -5.32
C TYR A 287 -14.64 -18.00 -6.43
N GLU A 288 -13.63 -17.12 -6.40
CA GLU A 288 -13.50 -16.06 -7.42
C GLU A 288 -13.12 -16.57 -8.82
N VAL A 289 -12.53 -17.77 -8.92
CA VAL A 289 -12.15 -18.41 -10.20
C VAL A 289 -13.21 -19.39 -10.71
N THR A 290 -13.80 -20.23 -9.84
CA THR A 290 -14.75 -21.31 -10.26
C THR A 290 -16.22 -21.00 -9.98
N GLY A 291 -16.51 -20.05 -9.09
CA GLY A 291 -17.86 -19.76 -8.61
C GLY A 291 -18.39 -20.69 -7.50
N TYR A 292 -17.69 -21.78 -7.16
CA TYR A 292 -18.12 -22.70 -6.11
C TYR A 292 -17.73 -22.22 -4.71
N HIS A 293 -18.68 -22.29 -3.77
CA HIS A 293 -18.42 -22.13 -2.34
C HIS A 293 -17.91 -23.45 -1.77
N LEU A 294 -16.67 -23.49 -1.26
CA LEU A 294 -16.04 -24.75 -0.83
C LEU A 294 -16.77 -25.46 0.31
N LYS A 295 -17.54 -24.71 1.13
CA LYS A 295 -18.38 -25.26 2.20
C LYS A 295 -19.55 -26.10 1.68
N ASP A 296 -20.01 -25.84 0.47
CA ASP A 296 -21.22 -26.44 -0.13
C ASP A 296 -20.88 -27.64 -1.04
N LEU A 297 -19.63 -28.11 -1.01
CA LEU A 297 -19.13 -29.20 -1.84
C LEU A 297 -18.82 -30.45 -1.00
N GLU A 298 -19.15 -31.62 -1.55
CA GLU A 298 -18.79 -32.90 -0.96
C GLU A 298 -17.29 -33.21 -1.15
N VAL A 299 -16.74 -34.00 -0.22
CA VAL A 299 -15.39 -34.57 -0.33
C VAL A 299 -15.51 -36.06 -0.63
N VAL A 300 -14.96 -36.49 -1.76
CA VAL A 300 -14.95 -37.89 -2.22
C VAL A 300 -13.51 -38.29 -2.53
N ASP A 301 -13.06 -39.43 -1.98
CA ASP A 301 -11.67 -39.91 -2.09
C ASP A 301 -10.61 -38.82 -1.82
N GLY A 302 -10.83 -38.06 -0.73
CA GLY A 302 -9.94 -36.98 -0.28
C GLY A 302 -9.97 -35.71 -1.13
N ARG A 303 -10.90 -35.56 -2.07
CA ARG A 303 -10.97 -34.41 -2.99
C ARG A 303 -12.35 -33.80 -3.06
N TYR A 304 -12.41 -32.47 -3.18
CA TYR A 304 -13.66 -31.75 -3.36
C TYR A 304 -14.26 -32.00 -4.75
N VAL A 305 -15.55 -32.33 -4.80
CA VAL A 305 -16.29 -32.55 -6.05
C VAL A 305 -17.40 -31.51 -6.26
N THR A 306 -17.62 -31.12 -7.50
CA THR A 306 -18.75 -30.27 -7.89
C THR A 306 -20.08 -31.03 -7.77
N PRO A 307 -21.25 -30.34 -7.76
CA PRO A 307 -22.57 -30.98 -7.87
C PRO A 307 -22.80 -31.79 -9.16
N SER A 308 -21.86 -31.77 -10.09
CA SER A 308 -21.84 -32.59 -11.31
C SER A 308 -20.82 -33.74 -11.26
N GLY A 309 -20.25 -34.03 -10.08
CA GLY A 309 -19.28 -35.10 -9.87
C GLY A 309 -17.90 -34.85 -10.48
N ARG A 310 -17.55 -33.58 -10.80
CA ARG A 310 -16.22 -33.23 -11.32
C ARG A 310 -15.26 -32.91 -10.18
N ASP A 311 -14.00 -33.31 -10.34
CA ASP A 311 -12.89 -32.86 -9.49
C ASP A 311 -12.74 -31.32 -9.57
N LEU A 312 -12.79 -30.65 -8.42
CA LEU A 312 -12.74 -29.19 -8.34
C LEU A 312 -11.39 -28.62 -8.78
N LEU A 313 -10.28 -29.35 -8.58
CA LEU A 313 -8.94 -28.88 -8.95
C LEU A 313 -8.76 -28.84 -10.47
N GLU A 314 -9.35 -29.80 -11.19
CA GLU A 314 -9.39 -29.80 -12.65
C GLU A 314 -10.30 -28.69 -13.20
N VAL A 315 -11.44 -28.40 -12.55
CA VAL A 315 -12.27 -27.22 -12.90
C VAL A 315 -11.51 -25.91 -12.69
N TYR A 316 -10.83 -25.76 -11.54
CA TYR A 316 -10.02 -24.59 -11.23
C TYR A 316 -8.90 -24.37 -12.27
N LYS A 317 -8.20 -25.44 -12.64
CA LYS A 317 -7.20 -25.47 -13.72
C LYS A 317 -7.79 -25.07 -15.08
N GLU A 318 -8.96 -25.61 -15.45
CA GLU A 318 -9.65 -25.23 -16.70
C GLU A 318 -9.98 -23.73 -16.75
N GLU A 319 -10.50 -23.15 -15.68
CA GLU A 319 -10.81 -21.71 -15.64
C GLU A 319 -9.54 -20.84 -15.71
N LEU A 320 -8.47 -21.21 -14.98
CA LEU A 320 -7.17 -20.52 -15.06
C LEU A 320 -6.56 -20.59 -16.47
N GLU A 321 -6.78 -21.67 -17.21
CA GLU A 321 -6.23 -21.88 -18.54
C GLU A 321 -6.99 -21.15 -19.67
N LYS A 322 -8.22 -20.69 -19.41
CA LYS A 322 -9.01 -19.84 -20.33
C LYS A 322 -8.53 -18.39 -20.37
N ASP A 323 -7.99 -17.87 -19.27
CA ASP A 323 -7.44 -16.51 -19.22
C ASP A 323 -5.97 -16.50 -19.70
N PRO A 324 -5.62 -15.79 -20.80
CA PRO A 324 -4.27 -15.79 -21.35
C PRO A 324 -3.18 -15.15 -20.46
N VAL A 325 -3.59 -14.48 -19.38
CA VAL A 325 -2.72 -13.85 -18.38
C VAL A 325 -2.50 -14.80 -17.20
N LEU A 326 -3.58 -15.38 -16.64
CA LEU A 326 -3.50 -16.34 -15.53
C LEU A 326 -2.82 -17.65 -15.94
N LYS A 327 -3.05 -18.14 -17.18
CA LYS A 327 -2.44 -19.36 -17.74
C LYS A 327 -0.91 -19.40 -17.58
N LYS A 328 -0.23 -18.25 -17.64
CA LYS A 328 1.23 -18.12 -17.45
C LYS A 328 1.71 -18.54 -16.06
N THR A 329 0.86 -18.40 -15.05
CA THR A 329 1.13 -18.70 -13.64
C THR A 329 0.28 -19.86 -13.10
N ALA A 330 -0.61 -20.44 -13.91
CA ALA A 330 -1.58 -21.44 -13.48
C ALA A 330 -0.93 -22.63 -12.76
N HIS A 331 0.19 -23.15 -13.25
CA HIS A 331 0.93 -24.25 -12.62
C HIS A 331 1.36 -23.95 -11.16
N LEU A 332 1.72 -22.71 -10.83
CA LEU A 332 2.07 -22.30 -9.45
C LEU A 332 0.82 -22.12 -8.57
N ALA A 333 -0.29 -21.68 -9.16
CA ALA A 333 -1.56 -21.55 -8.48
C ALA A 333 -2.15 -22.93 -8.13
N ILE A 334 -2.19 -23.83 -9.11
CA ILE A 334 -2.63 -25.23 -8.96
C ILE A 334 -1.77 -25.95 -7.90
N ALA A 335 -0.44 -25.82 -7.95
CA ALA A 335 0.45 -26.47 -6.98
C ALA A 335 0.26 -25.96 -5.54
N HIS A 336 -0.10 -24.69 -5.34
CA HIS A 336 -0.35 -24.15 -4.00
C HIS A 336 -1.76 -24.46 -3.50
N TYR A 337 -2.80 -24.11 -4.27
CA TYR A 337 -4.18 -24.24 -3.84
C TYR A 337 -4.68 -25.68 -3.92
N GLY A 338 -4.09 -26.55 -4.75
CA GLY A 338 -4.29 -27.99 -4.67
C GLY A 338 -3.88 -28.53 -3.30
N ALA A 339 -2.65 -28.27 -2.86
CA ALA A 339 -2.17 -28.71 -1.56
C ALA A 339 -2.97 -28.11 -0.36
N GLU A 340 -3.56 -26.92 -0.50
CA GLU A 340 -4.48 -26.38 0.51
C GLU A 340 -5.89 -26.98 0.44
N LEU A 341 -6.37 -27.36 -0.76
CA LEU A 341 -7.62 -28.11 -0.92
C LEU A 341 -7.49 -29.52 -0.34
N ASP A 342 -6.40 -30.23 -0.64
CA ASP A 342 -6.09 -31.55 -0.08
C ASP A 342 -6.09 -31.47 1.46
N ARG A 343 -5.38 -30.48 2.02
CA ARG A 343 -5.33 -30.23 3.48
C ARG A 343 -6.70 -29.90 4.09
N LEU A 344 -7.58 -29.22 3.37
CA LEU A 344 -8.94 -28.90 3.85
C LEU A 344 -9.89 -30.09 3.73
N ALA A 345 -9.68 -30.96 2.75
CA ALA A 345 -10.40 -32.23 2.60
C ALA A 345 -9.98 -33.26 3.65
N GLU A 346 -8.69 -33.37 3.98
CA GLU A 346 -8.16 -34.22 5.05
C GLU A 346 -8.63 -33.79 6.46
N ALA A 347 -8.77 -32.49 6.70
CA ALA A 347 -9.07 -31.95 8.03
C ALA A 347 -10.58 -31.81 8.34
N GLU A 348 -11.44 -31.97 7.33
CA GLU A 348 -12.83 -31.45 7.27
C GLU A 348 -12.90 -29.91 7.28
N TYR A 349 -13.84 -29.34 6.50
CA TYR A 349 -13.90 -27.89 6.24
C TYR A 349 -14.12 -27.05 7.51
N ASP A 350 -15.02 -27.48 8.39
CA ASP A 350 -15.40 -26.71 9.60
C ASP A 350 -14.43 -26.89 10.77
N SER A 351 -13.53 -27.89 10.73
CA SER A 351 -12.45 -28.06 11.71
C SER A 351 -11.38 -26.97 11.64
N VAL A 352 -11.19 -26.36 10.47
CA VAL A 352 -10.27 -25.24 10.28
C VAL A 352 -11.03 -23.94 10.50
N PRO A 353 -10.64 -23.09 11.47
CA PRO A 353 -11.41 -21.90 11.81
C PRO A 353 -11.48 -20.89 10.65
N ASP A 354 -12.61 -20.20 10.54
CA ASP A 354 -12.82 -19.15 9.57
C ASP A 354 -12.10 -17.85 9.97
N PHE A 355 -11.57 -17.11 9.00
CA PHE A 355 -10.87 -15.83 9.20
C PHE A 355 -11.87 -14.68 9.40
N ILE A 356 -12.68 -14.79 10.46
CA ILE A 356 -13.63 -13.78 10.92
C ILE A 356 -12.84 -12.60 11.49
N LEU A 357 -13.20 -11.39 11.09
CA LEU A 357 -12.57 -10.16 11.56
C LEU A 357 -13.59 -9.24 12.22
N SER A 358 -13.24 -8.73 13.39
CA SER A 358 -14.06 -7.81 14.17
C SER A 358 -13.37 -6.46 14.36
N ILE A 359 -14.18 -5.42 14.51
CA ILE A 359 -13.71 -4.08 14.85
C ILE A 359 -14.71 -3.36 15.75
N ASP A 360 -14.20 -2.62 16.73
CA ASP A 360 -15.04 -1.87 17.67
C ASP A 360 -15.34 -0.47 17.11
N TYR A 361 -16.46 0.12 17.52
CA TYR A 361 -16.87 1.47 17.17
C TYR A 361 -17.37 2.20 18.43
N SER A 362 -16.77 3.34 18.75
CA SER A 362 -17.25 4.23 19.81
C SER A 362 -16.74 5.66 19.63
N ASN A 363 -17.54 6.65 20.02
CA ASN A 363 -17.21 8.08 19.92
C ASN A 363 -16.81 8.51 18.49
N GLY A 364 -17.60 8.11 17.47
CA GLY A 364 -17.37 8.50 16.07
C GLY A 364 -16.14 7.88 15.40
N SER A 365 -15.58 6.80 15.97
CA SER A 365 -14.40 6.12 15.42
C SER A 365 -14.49 4.62 15.52
N LEU A 366 -14.06 3.95 14.44
CA LEU A 366 -13.62 2.56 14.49
C LEU A 366 -12.32 2.44 15.31
N ARG A 367 -12.13 1.33 16.01
CA ARG A 367 -10.98 1.02 16.90
C ARG A 367 -10.56 -0.43 16.74
N ASP A 368 -9.27 -0.65 16.52
CA ASP A 368 -8.74 -1.99 16.19
C ASP A 368 -8.66 -2.87 17.43
N THR A 369 -9.38 -4.01 17.41
CA THR A 369 -9.55 -4.88 18.59
C THR A 369 -8.62 -6.09 18.56
N GLY A 370 -8.34 -6.67 19.72
CA GLY A 370 -7.45 -7.82 19.89
C GLY A 370 -5.95 -7.56 19.67
N GLN A 371 -5.50 -6.29 19.58
CA GLN A 371 -4.11 -5.91 19.30
C GLN A 371 -3.66 -4.64 20.06
N LYS A 372 -2.35 -4.43 20.27
CA LYS A 372 -1.84 -3.27 21.04
C LYS A 372 -1.94 -1.93 20.33
N LYS A 373 -1.96 -1.91 18.99
CA LYS A 373 -2.02 -0.69 18.17
C LYS A 373 -3.45 -0.51 17.62
N SER A 374 -4.25 0.33 18.29
CA SER A 374 -5.45 0.93 17.67
C SER A 374 -5.05 2.18 16.88
N TYR A 375 -5.67 2.36 15.71
CA TYR A 375 -5.50 3.52 14.84
C TYR A 375 -6.64 4.53 14.99
N GLY A 376 -7.62 4.25 15.87
CA GLY A 376 -8.82 5.06 16.08
C GLY A 376 -8.55 6.49 16.57
N THR A 377 -9.55 7.36 16.40
CA THR A 377 -9.49 8.76 16.85
C THR A 377 -9.24 8.80 18.36
N GLY A 378 -8.08 9.33 18.76
CA GLY A 378 -7.60 9.41 20.13
C GLY A 378 -6.51 8.38 20.49
N ASP A 379 -6.49 7.21 19.84
CA ASP A 379 -5.71 6.04 20.29
C ASP A 379 -4.23 6.08 19.88
N THR A 380 -3.85 7.02 19.01
CA THR A 380 -2.52 7.13 18.37
C THR A 380 -1.42 7.68 19.28
N ALA A 381 -1.58 7.62 20.60
CA ALA A 381 -0.56 8.04 21.58
C ALA A 381 0.75 7.25 21.43
N TRP A 382 0.66 5.95 21.10
CA TRP A 382 1.81 5.08 20.85
C TRP A 382 2.63 5.52 19.62
N LEU A 383 2.02 6.17 18.62
CA LEU A 383 2.70 6.65 17.42
C LEU A 383 3.53 7.91 17.71
N ARG A 384 3.08 8.78 18.61
CA ARG A 384 3.87 9.92 19.12
C ARG A 384 5.11 9.45 19.88
N GLU A 385 4.98 8.39 20.70
CA GLU A 385 6.13 7.77 21.36
C GLU A 385 7.08 7.09 20.35
N LEU A 386 6.55 6.40 19.33
CA LEU A 386 7.37 5.83 18.25
C LEU A 386 8.17 6.92 17.50
N LYS A 387 7.52 8.03 17.12
CA LYS A 387 8.17 9.20 16.52
C LYS A 387 9.30 9.72 17.41
N ARG A 388 9.01 10.00 18.68
CA ARG A 388 9.98 10.48 19.68
C ARG A 388 11.18 9.53 19.83
N ARG A 389 10.93 8.22 19.93
CA ARG A 389 11.95 7.17 20.03
C ARG A 389 12.83 7.04 18.79
N THR A 390 12.28 7.32 17.61
CA THR A 390 12.98 7.22 16.32
C THR A 390 13.60 8.55 15.85
N GLY A 391 13.47 9.62 16.63
CA GLY A 391 13.98 10.95 16.30
C GLY A 391 13.21 11.65 15.18
N VAL A 392 12.03 11.14 14.80
CA VAL A 392 11.11 11.84 13.89
C VAL A 392 10.39 12.91 14.70
N ASN A 393 10.65 14.17 14.36
CA ASN A 393 9.94 15.30 14.97
C ASN A 393 8.47 15.31 14.53
N ASP A 394 7.57 15.76 15.41
CA ASP A 394 6.12 15.68 15.20
C ASP A 394 5.59 16.55 14.04
#